data_AF-A0A2N5LJ12-F1
#
_entry.id   AF-A0A2N5LJ12-F1
#
_cell.length_a   1.000
_cell.length_b   1.000
_cell.length_c   1.000
_cell.angle_alpha   90.00
_cell.angle_beta   90.00
_cell.angle_gamma   90.00
#
_symmetry.space_group_name_H-M   'P 1'
#
loop_
_entity.id
_entity.type
_entity.pdbx_description
1 polymer ?
#
loop_
_entity_poly.entity_id
_entity_poly.type
_entity_poly.pdbx_seq_one_letter_code
_entity_poly.pdbx_strand_id
1 'polypeptide(L)'
;MDEIRLDIKLRPIRFLFLVKPNDEKNLEKVFQINTMLWGGKYNPIVPYFKRVPKWWGSDHKIYNATKILNDYLDFFEPDFIVETEEGMTKDFVFDKERVLQVDDLLSVDEHGLDDKYGLTVYDLYVDLYEKKYQFERRHKVNIVNVTSENKKNQLFTSCIFGSFSKSPELSSFEEGFIDVFDPKKVELHDISLVELYQGRNLSPLDATHADIDIQYHQSSPDARLFIFDLQAPRDLIDYWNLRIIYKNIVAIPMQWIAELADFCNEFISDNYRARPHQEEYFFRTTIMFSRSISEDKGSEVYNKYLSGNENKALLQFWYPDIRVDKSDNPMELQRSILTCEQVNRDIALTYE
;
A
#
# COMPACT_ATOMS: atom_id res chain seq x y z
N MET A 1 41.61 19.16 7.44
CA MET A 1 41.05 17.87 7.90
C MET A 1 39.71 17.82 7.19
N ASP A 2 39.58 16.93 6.21
CA ASP A 2 38.36 16.87 5.41
C ASP A 2 37.36 16.03 6.18
N GLU A 3 36.21 16.61 6.50
CA GLU A 3 35.13 15.95 7.23
C GLU A 3 34.03 15.59 6.24
N ILE A 4 33.61 14.33 6.23
CA ILE A 4 32.41 13.89 5.53
C ILE A 4 31.26 13.91 6.52
N ARG A 5 30.23 14.70 6.23
CA ARG A 5 28.95 14.61 6.92
C ARG A 5 28.12 13.49 6.31
N LEU A 6 27.78 12.49 7.12
CA LEU A 6 26.89 11.40 6.78
C LEU A 6 25.50 11.65 7.39
N ASP A 7 24.47 11.48 6.56
CA ASP A 7 23.08 11.45 6.98
C ASP A 7 22.58 10.00 6.91
N ILE A 8 22.41 9.38 8.07
CA ILE A 8 22.02 7.96 8.19
C ILE A 8 20.55 7.88 8.57
N LYS A 9 19.74 7.24 7.71
CA LYS A 9 18.31 7.02 7.94
C LYS A 9 18.03 5.54 8.20
N LEU A 10 17.36 5.25 9.31
CA LEU A 10 16.78 3.94 9.59
C LEU A 10 15.38 3.88 8.97
N ARG A 11 15.08 2.79 8.27
CA ARG A 11 13.76 2.51 7.69
C ARG A 11 13.49 1.00 7.69
N PRO A 12 12.23 0.56 7.57
CA PRO A 12 11.94 -0.86 7.38
C PRO A 12 12.53 -1.37 6.06
N ILE A 13 12.80 -2.67 6.03
CA ILE A 13 13.25 -3.36 4.82
C ILE A 13 12.12 -3.37 3.81
N ARG A 14 12.45 -3.04 2.56
CA ARG A 14 11.49 -2.93 1.46
C ARG A 14 11.60 -4.16 0.57
N PHE A 15 10.60 -5.01 0.65
CA PHE A 15 10.44 -6.17 -0.22
C PHE A 15 9.60 -5.80 -1.45
N LEU A 16 10.06 -6.18 -2.64
CA LEU A 16 9.25 -6.10 -3.85
C LEU A 16 8.75 -7.48 -4.23
N PHE A 17 7.43 -7.67 -4.18
CA PHE A 17 6.80 -8.95 -4.48
C PHE A 17 6.46 -9.04 -5.97
N LEU A 18 6.92 -10.09 -6.64
CA LEU A 18 6.53 -10.44 -8.00
C LEU A 18 5.36 -11.40 -7.95
N VAL A 19 4.20 -10.99 -8.45
CA VAL A 19 2.96 -11.79 -8.39
C VAL A 19 2.31 -11.84 -9.76
N LYS A 20 1.86 -13.02 -10.20
CA LYS A 20 1.06 -13.11 -11.43
C LYS A 20 -0.28 -12.37 -11.25
N PRO A 21 -0.73 -11.54 -12.21
CA PRO A 21 -1.91 -10.67 -12.06
C PRO A 21 -3.25 -11.33 -11.71
N ASN A 22 -3.37 -12.65 -11.92
CA ASN A 22 -4.59 -13.42 -11.68
C ASN A 22 -4.39 -14.51 -10.63
N ASP A 23 -3.24 -14.52 -9.93
CA ASP A 23 -2.94 -15.51 -8.90
C ASP A 23 -3.42 -15.00 -7.53
N GLU A 24 -4.71 -15.22 -7.27
CA GLU A 24 -5.35 -14.80 -6.02
C GLU A 24 -4.69 -15.42 -4.79
N LYS A 25 -4.25 -16.68 -4.89
CA LYS A 25 -3.66 -17.41 -3.77
C LYS A 25 -2.33 -16.79 -3.36
N ASN A 26 -1.44 -16.56 -4.32
CA ASN A 26 -0.16 -15.91 -4.01
C ASN A 26 -0.36 -14.45 -3.63
N LEU A 27 -1.34 -13.75 -4.20
CA LEU A 27 -1.62 -12.37 -3.79
C LEU A 27 -2.15 -12.27 -2.35
N GLU A 28 -3.06 -13.17 -1.94
CA GLU A 28 -3.52 -13.24 -0.54
C GLU A 28 -2.35 -13.51 0.41
N LYS A 29 -1.48 -14.46 0.05
CA LYS A 29 -0.26 -14.76 0.81
C LYS A 29 0.65 -13.56 0.96
N VAL A 30 0.83 -12.76 -0.10
CA VAL A 30 1.61 -11.51 -0.06
C VAL A 30 0.96 -10.48 0.87
N PHE A 31 -0.37 -10.32 0.84
CA PHE A 31 -1.06 -9.43 1.79
C PHE A 31 -0.90 -9.90 3.24
N GLN A 32 -0.93 -11.21 3.49
CA GLN A 32 -0.69 -11.78 4.81
C GLN A 32 0.73 -11.51 5.29
N ILE A 33 1.75 -11.80 4.47
CA ILE A 33 3.16 -11.50 4.78
C ILE A 33 3.32 -10.02 5.12
N ASN A 34 2.75 -9.13 4.31
CA ASN A 34 2.82 -7.69 4.54
C ASN A 34 2.02 -7.22 5.76
N THR A 35 1.12 -8.03 6.30
CA THR A 35 0.45 -7.77 7.58
C THR A 35 1.34 -8.19 8.77
N MET A 36 2.29 -9.10 8.54
CA MET A 36 3.19 -9.66 9.55
C MET A 36 4.58 -9.00 9.59
N LEU A 37 4.90 -8.12 8.64
CA LEU A 37 6.17 -7.40 8.55
C LEU A 37 6.02 -5.93 8.97
N TRP A 38 7.00 -5.41 9.72
CA TRP A 38 7.07 -3.97 9.97
C TRP A 38 7.32 -3.20 8.67
N GLY A 39 6.54 -2.16 8.42
CA GLY A 39 6.53 -1.45 7.14
C GLY A 39 5.88 -2.21 5.99
N GLY A 40 5.27 -3.37 6.22
CA GLY A 40 4.71 -4.22 5.17
C GLY A 40 3.66 -3.55 4.28
N LYS A 41 2.93 -2.55 4.81
CA LYS A 41 2.03 -1.69 4.01
C LYS A 41 2.72 -0.99 2.83
N TYR A 42 4.04 -0.82 2.90
CA TYR A 42 4.89 -0.09 1.96
C TYR A 42 5.77 -0.98 1.07
N ASN A 43 5.60 -2.30 1.15
CA ASN A 43 6.25 -3.22 0.24
C ASN A 43 5.51 -3.23 -1.11
N PRO A 44 6.15 -2.82 -2.22
CA PRO A 44 5.49 -2.80 -3.52
C PRO A 44 5.17 -4.20 -4.03
N ILE A 45 4.11 -4.30 -4.83
CA ILE A 45 3.71 -5.54 -5.51
C ILE A 45 3.74 -5.28 -7.01
N VAL A 46 4.60 -5.99 -7.74
CA VAL A 46 4.71 -5.84 -9.20
C VAL A 46 3.96 -6.99 -9.88
N PRO A 47 2.99 -6.68 -10.76
CA PRO A 47 2.36 -7.69 -11.58
C PRO A 47 3.38 -8.28 -12.56
N TYR A 48 3.70 -9.57 -12.40
CA TYR A 48 4.63 -10.28 -13.24
C TYR A 48 3.95 -10.87 -14.48
N PHE A 49 4.46 -10.55 -15.66
CA PHE A 49 4.01 -11.12 -16.93
C PHE A 49 5.17 -11.19 -17.93
N LYS A 50 5.18 -12.22 -18.79
CA LYS A 50 6.18 -12.32 -19.88
C LYS A 50 5.88 -11.40 -21.06
N ARG A 51 4.60 -11.07 -21.25
CA ARG A 51 4.11 -10.17 -22.30
C ARG A 51 3.16 -9.16 -21.67
N VAL A 52 3.32 -7.89 -22.04
CA VAL A 52 2.47 -6.82 -21.53
C VAL A 52 1.02 -7.09 -21.93
N PRO A 53 0.10 -7.21 -20.97
CA PRO A 53 -1.29 -7.53 -21.26
C PRO A 53 -2.04 -6.31 -21.78
N LYS A 54 -3.11 -6.54 -22.56
CA LYS A 54 -3.94 -5.47 -23.13
C LYS A 54 -4.53 -4.52 -22.09
N TRP A 55 -4.84 -5.04 -20.90
CA TRP A 55 -5.41 -4.25 -19.81
C TRP A 55 -4.41 -3.27 -19.17
N TRP A 56 -3.10 -3.38 -19.48
CA TRP A 56 -2.09 -2.48 -18.90
C TRP A 56 -2.34 -1.00 -19.23
N GLY A 57 -2.97 -0.73 -20.38
CA GLY A 57 -3.28 0.60 -20.90
C GLY A 57 -3.01 0.69 -22.40
N SER A 58 -3.22 1.88 -22.98
CA SER A 58 -2.91 2.19 -24.40
C SER A 58 -1.49 1.81 -24.79
N ASP A 59 -0.56 1.88 -23.84
CA ASP A 59 0.87 1.76 -24.07
C ASP A 59 1.36 0.30 -24.06
N HIS A 60 0.48 -0.69 -23.86
CA HIS A 60 0.84 -2.11 -23.84
C HIS A 60 1.53 -2.62 -25.11
N LYS A 61 1.42 -1.87 -26.22
CA LYS A 61 2.10 -2.18 -27.49
C LYS A 61 3.51 -1.61 -27.58
N ILE A 62 3.81 -0.58 -26.79
CA ILE A 62 5.06 0.16 -26.79
C ILE A 62 6.02 -0.45 -25.77
N TYR A 63 5.49 -0.88 -24.62
CA TYR A 63 6.28 -1.47 -23.55
C TYR A 63 6.57 -2.96 -23.77
N ASN A 64 7.76 -3.37 -23.35
CA ASN A 64 8.06 -4.77 -23.07
C ASN A 64 7.99 -5.01 -21.56
N ALA A 65 7.78 -6.27 -21.16
CA ALA A 65 7.63 -6.63 -19.75
C ALA A 65 8.88 -6.33 -18.93
N THR A 66 10.06 -6.47 -19.53
CA THR A 66 11.34 -6.21 -18.87
C THR A 66 11.49 -4.75 -18.47
N LYS A 67 11.13 -3.81 -19.35
CA LYS A 67 11.16 -2.37 -19.09
C LYS A 67 10.21 -2.00 -17.96
N ILE A 68 8.99 -2.53 -17.96
CA ILE A 68 8.02 -2.29 -16.88
C ILE A 68 8.60 -2.77 -15.54
N LEU A 69 9.15 -3.99 -15.48
CA LEU A 69 9.73 -4.45 -14.22
C LEU A 69 10.92 -3.58 -13.78
N ASN A 70 11.82 -3.21 -14.70
CA ASN A 70 12.93 -2.32 -14.40
C ASN A 70 12.45 -0.95 -13.90
N ASP A 71 11.40 -0.38 -14.50
CA ASP A 71 10.85 0.90 -14.06
C ASP A 71 10.29 0.82 -12.64
N TYR A 72 9.64 -0.29 -12.28
CA TYR A 72 9.21 -0.51 -10.90
C TYR A 72 10.39 -0.71 -9.95
N LEU A 73 11.44 -1.43 -10.36
CA LEU A 73 12.65 -1.62 -9.57
C LEU A 73 13.37 -0.30 -9.31
N ASP A 74 13.55 0.52 -10.35
CA ASP A 74 14.18 1.83 -10.26
C ASP A 74 13.31 2.81 -9.46
N PHE A 75 11.98 2.76 -9.64
CA PHE A 75 11.06 3.64 -8.92
C PHE A 75 10.99 3.30 -7.44
N PHE A 76 10.83 2.03 -7.07
CA PHE A 76 10.63 1.62 -5.68
C PHE A 76 11.92 1.35 -4.93
N GLU A 77 13.05 1.10 -5.61
CA GLU A 77 14.34 0.76 -5.01
C GLU A 77 14.21 -0.25 -3.85
N PRO A 78 13.78 -1.49 -4.12
CA PRO A 78 13.63 -2.49 -3.08
C PRO A 78 14.99 -3.00 -2.58
N ASP A 79 15.01 -3.47 -1.33
CA ASP A 79 16.17 -4.14 -0.74
C ASP A 79 16.24 -5.60 -1.22
N PHE A 80 15.08 -6.26 -1.31
CA PHE A 80 14.95 -7.64 -1.82
C PHE A 80 13.83 -7.76 -2.85
N ILE A 81 14.00 -8.65 -3.81
CA ILE A 81 12.93 -9.09 -4.71
C ILE A 81 12.43 -10.43 -4.20
N VAL A 82 11.11 -10.58 -4.10
CA VAL A 82 10.45 -11.79 -3.62
C VAL A 82 9.66 -12.41 -4.75
N GLU A 83 10.06 -13.60 -5.18
CA GLU A 83 9.36 -14.37 -6.18
C GLU A 83 8.24 -15.19 -5.53
N THR A 84 6.99 -15.06 -6.01
CA THR A 84 5.94 -16.00 -5.59
C THR A 84 5.97 -17.32 -6.36
N GLU A 85 6.72 -17.37 -7.46
CA GLU A 85 7.06 -18.62 -8.15
C GLU A 85 8.50 -18.57 -8.64
N GLU A 86 9.18 -19.71 -8.55
CA GLU A 86 10.60 -19.81 -8.87
C GLU A 86 10.92 -19.35 -10.30
N GLY A 87 11.85 -18.40 -10.41
CA GLY A 87 12.46 -17.99 -11.66
C GLY A 87 11.76 -16.87 -12.40
N MET A 88 10.90 -16.10 -11.73
CA MET A 88 10.34 -14.85 -12.26
C MET A 88 11.43 -13.83 -12.64
N THR A 89 12.58 -13.87 -11.96
CA THR A 89 13.75 -12.99 -12.16
C THR A 89 14.82 -13.57 -13.09
N LYS A 90 14.63 -14.79 -13.65
CA LYS A 90 15.66 -15.49 -14.45
C LYS A 90 16.22 -14.66 -15.62
N ASP A 91 15.38 -13.80 -16.21
CA ASP A 91 15.73 -12.97 -17.38
C ASP A 91 16.24 -11.57 -16.99
N PHE A 92 16.47 -11.30 -15.70
CA PHE A 92 16.81 -9.97 -15.18
C PHE A 92 18.21 -9.92 -14.57
N VAL A 93 18.87 -8.77 -14.71
CA VAL A 93 20.18 -8.51 -14.10
C VAL A 93 19.96 -7.94 -12.71
N PHE A 94 19.83 -8.83 -11.73
CA PHE A 94 19.75 -8.47 -10.32
C PHE A 94 20.74 -9.32 -9.52
N ASP A 95 21.17 -8.81 -8.37
CA ASP A 95 22.00 -9.57 -7.46
C ASP A 95 21.19 -10.75 -6.91
N LYS A 96 21.67 -11.97 -7.19
CA LYS A 96 20.96 -13.21 -6.83
C LYS A 96 20.85 -13.39 -5.32
N GLU A 97 21.76 -12.81 -4.54
CA GLU A 97 21.71 -12.85 -3.08
C GLU A 97 20.55 -12.01 -2.52
N ARG A 98 20.00 -11.11 -3.33
CA ARG A 98 18.87 -10.24 -3.00
C ARG A 98 17.54 -10.74 -3.57
N VAL A 99 17.50 -11.96 -4.12
CA VAL A 99 16.28 -12.63 -4.60
C VAL A 99 15.87 -13.71 -3.60
N LEU A 100 14.64 -13.61 -3.10
CA LEU A 100 14.04 -14.53 -2.15
C LEU A 100 12.85 -15.25 -2.79
N GLN A 101 12.55 -16.46 -2.34
CA GLN A 101 11.24 -17.06 -2.55
C GLN A 101 10.27 -16.56 -1.48
N VAL A 102 8.99 -16.48 -1.82
CA VAL A 102 7.94 -16.06 -0.87
C VAL A 102 7.89 -16.92 0.40
N ASP A 103 8.28 -18.19 0.30
CA ASP A 103 8.35 -19.10 1.45
C ASP A 103 9.54 -18.79 2.39
N ASP A 104 10.61 -18.15 1.89
CA ASP A 104 11.77 -17.75 2.70
C ASP A 104 11.41 -16.65 3.70
N LEU A 105 10.31 -15.92 3.48
CA LEU A 105 9.80 -14.91 4.41
C LEU A 105 8.80 -15.48 5.42
N LEU A 106 8.45 -16.75 5.29
CA LEU A 106 7.50 -17.46 6.15
C LEU A 106 8.16 -18.59 6.92
N SER A 107 9.49 -18.75 6.83
CA SER A 107 10.20 -19.74 7.59
C SER A 107 10.06 -19.46 9.08
N VAL A 108 9.68 -20.49 9.83
CA VAL A 108 9.59 -20.46 11.29
C VAL A 108 10.71 -21.35 11.83
N ASP A 109 11.55 -20.81 12.70
CA ASP A 109 12.58 -21.52 13.44
C ASP A 109 12.14 -21.81 14.89
N GLU A 110 13.07 -22.27 15.73
CA GLU A 110 12.79 -22.59 17.14
C GLU A 110 12.45 -21.36 18.01
N HIS A 111 12.65 -20.15 17.50
CA HIS A 111 12.38 -18.87 18.16
C HIS A 111 11.16 -18.13 17.60
N GLY A 112 10.62 -18.56 16.45
CA GLY A 112 9.46 -17.93 15.81
C GLY A 112 9.69 -17.76 14.32
N LEU A 113 9.07 -16.75 13.70
CA LEU A 113 9.37 -16.44 12.29
C LEU A 113 10.83 -15.97 12.18
N ASP A 114 11.57 -16.51 11.22
CA ASP A 114 12.97 -16.13 10.95
C ASP A 114 13.04 -14.65 10.58
N ASP A 115 13.64 -13.84 11.45
CA ASP A 115 13.80 -12.39 11.29
C ASP A 115 15.00 -12.02 10.41
N LYS A 116 15.65 -13.03 9.79
CA LYS A 116 16.85 -12.89 8.95
C LYS A 116 16.80 -11.76 7.94
N TYR A 117 15.62 -11.49 7.36
CA TYR A 117 15.48 -10.47 6.33
C TYR A 117 14.73 -9.22 6.79
N GLY A 118 14.24 -9.15 8.03
CA GLY A 118 13.57 -7.96 8.55
C GLY A 118 12.74 -8.19 9.80
N LEU A 119 12.36 -7.09 10.45
CA LEU A 119 11.58 -7.12 11.68
C LEU A 119 10.12 -7.50 11.40
N THR A 120 9.62 -8.41 12.22
CA THR A 120 8.20 -8.79 12.20
C THR A 120 7.38 -7.81 13.02
N VAL A 121 6.06 -7.87 12.89
CA VAL A 121 5.15 -7.11 13.76
C VAL A 121 5.17 -7.58 15.21
N TYR A 122 5.76 -8.74 15.52
CA TYR A 122 5.77 -9.25 16.89
C TYR A 122 6.57 -8.33 17.82
N ASP A 123 7.79 -7.95 17.41
CA ASP A 123 8.63 -6.99 18.14
C ASP A 123 7.93 -5.64 18.29
N LEU A 124 7.21 -5.24 17.24
CA LEU A 124 6.43 -4.02 17.23
C LEU A 124 5.25 -4.07 18.21
N TYR A 125 4.55 -5.20 18.30
CA TYR A 125 3.43 -5.36 19.24
C TYR A 125 3.91 -5.31 20.69
N VAL A 126 5.03 -5.96 21.00
CA VAL A 126 5.65 -5.89 22.33
C VAL A 126 6.03 -4.44 22.67
N ASP A 127 6.72 -3.75 21.76
CA ASP A 127 7.12 -2.35 21.96
C ASP A 127 5.90 -1.41 22.13
N LEU A 128 4.86 -1.60 21.31
CA LEU A 128 3.61 -0.83 21.41
C LEU A 128 2.87 -1.13 22.72
N TYR A 129 2.82 -2.38 23.15
CA TYR A 129 2.23 -2.76 24.43
C TYR A 129 2.92 -2.03 25.58
N GLU A 130 4.24 -2.18 25.68
CA GLU A 130 5.05 -1.59 26.74
C GLU A 130 4.97 -0.05 26.75
N LYS A 131 5.00 0.59 25.58
CA LYS A 131 4.99 2.06 25.51
C LYS A 131 3.60 2.68 25.58
N LYS A 132 2.57 2.03 25.01
CA LYS A 132 1.31 2.71 24.66
C LYS A 132 0.05 1.99 25.16
N TYR A 133 0.05 0.66 25.32
CA TYR A 133 -1.19 -0.11 25.56
C TYR A 133 -1.25 -0.90 26.88
N GLN A 134 -0.17 -0.95 27.67
CA GLN A 134 -0.20 -1.55 29.02
C GLN A 134 -1.14 -0.83 30.01
N PHE A 135 -1.56 0.41 29.71
CA PHE A 135 -2.49 1.20 30.52
C PHE A 135 -3.69 1.68 29.72
N GLU A 136 -4.85 1.80 30.38
CA GLU A 136 -6.05 2.36 29.75
C GLU A 136 -5.84 3.81 29.33
N ARG A 137 -6.05 4.08 28.04
CA ARG A 137 -5.86 5.41 27.45
C ARG A 137 -7.10 6.27 27.68
N ARG A 138 -6.89 7.55 28.03
CA ARG A 138 -7.96 8.57 28.12
C ARG A 138 -8.77 8.71 26.82
N HIS A 139 -8.10 8.58 25.68
CA HIS A 139 -8.73 8.55 24.37
C HIS A 139 -8.56 7.14 23.80
N LYS A 140 -9.65 6.37 23.83
CA LYS A 140 -9.67 5.01 23.31
C LYS A 140 -9.50 5.08 21.79
N VAL A 141 -8.49 4.38 21.28
CA VAL A 141 -8.32 4.18 19.84
C VAL A 141 -9.18 3.00 19.45
N ASN A 142 -9.92 3.13 18.34
CA ASN A 142 -10.71 2.02 17.82
C ASN A 142 -9.78 1.07 17.08
N ILE A 143 -9.54 -0.10 17.63
CA ILE A 143 -8.75 -1.15 16.98
C ILE A 143 -9.71 -2.23 16.54
N VAL A 144 -9.58 -2.66 15.28
CA VAL A 144 -10.49 -3.62 14.66
C VAL A 144 -9.72 -4.78 14.05
N ASN A 145 -10.30 -5.97 14.12
CA ASN A 145 -9.88 -7.11 13.31
C ASN A 145 -11.01 -7.37 12.31
N VAL A 146 -10.75 -7.05 11.04
CA VAL A 146 -11.77 -7.08 9.98
C VAL A 146 -11.70 -8.43 9.28
N THR A 147 -12.83 -9.15 9.28
CA THR A 147 -12.96 -10.44 8.60
C THR A 147 -13.90 -10.30 7.41
N SER A 148 -13.69 -11.10 6.37
CA SER A 148 -14.59 -11.12 5.22
C SER A 148 -15.86 -11.92 5.50
N GLU A 149 -17.03 -11.37 5.16
CA GLU A 149 -18.32 -12.11 5.20
C GLU A 149 -18.28 -13.36 4.30
N ASN A 150 -17.63 -13.24 3.14
CA ASN A 150 -17.60 -14.30 2.13
C ASN A 150 -16.23 -14.43 1.47
N LYS A 151 -15.97 -15.58 0.84
CA LYS A 151 -14.68 -15.83 0.18
C LYS A 151 -14.35 -14.87 -0.96
N LYS A 152 -15.36 -14.28 -1.63
CA LYS A 152 -15.14 -13.37 -2.76
C LYS A 152 -14.52 -12.03 -2.32
N ASN A 153 -14.81 -11.60 -1.09
CA ASN A 153 -14.30 -10.35 -0.55
C ASN A 153 -13.03 -10.55 0.32
N GLN A 154 -12.55 -11.79 0.46
CA GLN A 154 -11.40 -12.12 1.31
C GLN A 154 -10.13 -11.41 0.87
N LEU A 155 -9.87 -11.40 -0.44
CA LEU A 155 -8.69 -10.77 -1.02
C LEU A 155 -8.72 -9.24 -0.86
N PHE A 156 -9.90 -8.64 -1.09
CA PHE A 156 -10.13 -7.22 -0.84
C PHE A 156 -9.95 -6.86 0.65
N THR A 157 -10.54 -7.64 1.56
CA THR A 157 -10.39 -7.45 3.02
C THR A 157 -8.92 -7.44 3.42
N SER A 158 -8.17 -8.44 2.94
CA SER A 158 -6.72 -8.58 3.20
C SER A 158 -5.92 -7.41 2.62
N CYS A 159 -6.31 -6.90 1.44
CA CYS A 159 -5.65 -5.76 0.80
C CYS A 159 -5.80 -4.47 1.61
N ILE A 160 -7.01 -4.20 2.14
CA ILE A 160 -7.33 -2.93 2.81
C ILE A 160 -6.92 -2.96 4.28
N PHE A 161 -7.31 -4.00 5.01
CA PHE A 161 -7.19 -4.05 6.47
C PHE A 161 -6.06 -4.96 6.96
N GLY A 162 -5.50 -5.79 6.07
CA GLY A 162 -4.60 -6.86 6.44
C GLY A 162 -5.35 -8.11 6.89
N SER A 163 -4.68 -9.24 6.80
CA SER A 163 -5.19 -10.52 7.31
C SER A 163 -4.01 -11.37 7.76
N PHE A 164 -4.28 -12.29 8.69
CA PHE A 164 -3.29 -13.24 9.15
C PHE A 164 -3.44 -14.57 8.42
N SER A 165 -2.33 -15.30 8.31
CA SER A 165 -2.37 -16.67 7.80
C SER A 165 -3.10 -17.58 8.78
N LYS A 166 -3.88 -18.53 8.25
CA LYS A 166 -4.55 -19.56 9.05
C LYS A 166 -3.69 -20.81 9.25
N SER A 167 -2.46 -20.81 8.73
CA SER A 167 -1.51 -21.89 8.96
C SER A 167 -1.16 -21.97 10.44
N PRO A 168 -1.17 -23.15 11.07
CA PRO A 168 -0.85 -23.31 12.49
C PRO A 168 0.50 -22.71 12.89
N GLU A 169 1.48 -22.73 11.99
CA GLU A 169 2.83 -22.20 12.23
C GLU A 169 2.84 -20.66 12.36
N LEU A 170 1.81 -19.99 11.86
CA LEU A 170 1.72 -18.53 11.78
C LEU A 170 0.54 -17.95 12.58
N SER A 171 -0.22 -18.78 13.30
CA SER A 171 -1.39 -18.31 14.06
C SER A 171 -1.02 -17.36 15.21
N SER A 172 0.21 -17.47 15.71
CA SER A 172 0.76 -16.64 16.79
C SER A 172 0.74 -15.13 16.48
N PHE A 173 0.77 -14.73 15.21
CA PHE A 173 0.67 -13.32 14.82
C PHE A 173 -0.71 -12.72 15.07
N GLU A 174 -1.77 -13.48 14.75
CA GLU A 174 -3.14 -13.03 15.03
C GLU A 174 -3.40 -13.04 16.53
N GLU A 175 -2.95 -14.09 17.23
CA GLU A 175 -3.06 -14.21 18.69
C GLU A 175 -2.35 -13.03 19.38
N GLY A 176 -1.11 -12.72 19.00
CA GLY A 176 -0.37 -11.58 19.54
C GLY A 176 -1.04 -10.24 19.27
N PHE A 177 -1.63 -10.04 18.08
CA PHE A 177 -2.42 -8.84 17.79
C PHE A 177 -3.66 -8.74 18.69
N ILE A 178 -4.38 -9.85 18.88
CA ILE A 178 -5.57 -9.89 19.74
C ILE A 178 -5.18 -9.61 21.20
N ASP A 179 -4.12 -10.23 21.68
CA ASP A 179 -3.67 -10.12 23.07
C ASP A 179 -3.19 -8.71 23.42
N VAL A 180 -2.48 -8.03 22.50
CA VAL A 180 -1.96 -6.69 22.73
C VAL A 180 -3.04 -5.61 22.61
N PHE A 181 -3.98 -5.75 21.67
CA PHE A 181 -4.87 -4.66 21.30
C PHE A 181 -6.34 -4.86 21.67
N ASP A 182 -6.78 -6.06 22.04
CA ASP A 182 -8.18 -6.42 22.28
C ASP A 182 -9.14 -5.85 21.19
N PRO A 183 -8.93 -6.21 19.91
CA PRO A 183 -9.60 -5.55 18.79
C PRO A 183 -11.08 -5.94 18.70
N LYS A 184 -11.92 -4.98 18.30
CA LYS A 184 -13.30 -5.28 17.92
C LYS A 184 -13.31 -6.08 16.62
N LYS A 185 -13.94 -7.26 16.64
CA LYS A 185 -14.20 -8.03 15.41
C LYS A 185 -15.30 -7.35 14.58
N VAL A 186 -15.02 -7.12 13.31
CA VAL A 186 -15.96 -6.50 12.36
C VAL A 186 -16.01 -7.34 11.11
N GLU A 187 -17.21 -7.73 10.67
CA GLU A 187 -17.39 -8.42 9.40
C GLU A 187 -17.55 -7.40 8.27
N LEU A 188 -16.81 -7.59 7.18
CA LEU A 188 -16.76 -6.65 6.07
C LEU A 188 -17.88 -6.89 5.06
N HIS A 189 -18.66 -5.84 4.85
CA HIS A 189 -19.64 -5.68 3.79
C HIS A 189 -19.70 -4.18 3.42
N ASP A 190 -20.61 -3.83 2.51
CA ASP A 190 -20.83 -2.46 2.01
C ASP A 190 -21.02 -1.40 3.11
N ILE A 191 -21.97 -1.61 4.02
CA ILE A 191 -22.32 -0.67 5.09
C ILE A 191 -21.19 -0.60 6.14
N SER A 192 -20.61 -1.75 6.53
CA SER A 192 -19.53 -1.73 7.52
C SER A 192 -18.26 -1.06 6.98
N LEU A 193 -18.03 -1.06 5.66
CA LEU A 193 -16.93 -0.30 5.06
C LEU A 193 -17.06 1.22 5.30
N VAL A 194 -18.27 1.77 5.20
CA VAL A 194 -18.53 3.19 5.51
C VAL A 194 -18.16 3.50 6.95
N GLU A 195 -18.64 2.68 7.89
CA GLU A 195 -18.33 2.82 9.31
C GLU A 195 -16.81 2.70 9.59
N LEU A 196 -16.15 1.78 8.89
CA LEU A 196 -14.71 1.56 9.01
C LEU A 196 -13.91 2.79 8.56
N TYR A 197 -14.32 3.45 7.46
CA TYR A 197 -13.66 4.67 6.99
C TYR A 197 -13.94 5.89 7.87
N GLN A 198 -15.14 6.02 8.44
CA GLN A 198 -15.48 7.14 9.32
C GLN A 198 -14.89 6.98 10.73
N GLY A 199 -14.75 5.74 11.22
CA GLY A 199 -14.45 5.44 12.62
C GLY A 199 -13.00 5.63 13.09
N ARG A 200 -12.09 6.11 12.23
CA ARG A 200 -10.63 6.24 12.51
C ARG A 200 -10.05 4.97 13.13
N ASN A 201 -10.37 3.83 12.51
CA ASN A 201 -9.99 2.52 13.02
C ASN A 201 -8.53 2.20 12.69
N LEU A 202 -7.86 1.47 13.58
CA LEU A 202 -6.58 0.82 13.31
C LEU A 202 -6.82 -0.65 13.02
N SER A 203 -6.37 -1.11 11.85
CA SER A 203 -6.38 -2.52 11.49
C SER A 203 -4.99 -3.18 11.70
N PRO A 204 -4.87 -4.51 11.55
CA PRO A 204 -3.57 -5.18 11.52
C PRO A 204 -2.57 -4.55 10.56
N LEU A 205 -3.00 -4.23 9.33
CA LEU A 205 -2.14 -3.58 8.35
C LEU A 205 -1.70 -2.17 8.75
N ASP A 206 -2.55 -1.41 9.44
CA ASP A 206 -2.17 -0.10 9.97
C ASP A 206 -1.17 -0.20 11.12
N ALA A 207 -1.19 -1.30 11.90
CA ALA A 207 -0.19 -1.53 12.93
C ALA A 207 1.23 -1.61 12.35
N THR A 208 1.38 -2.14 11.13
CA THR A 208 2.68 -2.21 10.42
C THR A 208 3.32 -0.84 10.15
N HIS A 209 2.53 0.24 10.20
CA HIS A 209 2.99 1.61 10.00
C HIS A 209 3.62 2.22 11.27
N ALA A 210 3.45 1.60 12.44
CA ALA A 210 3.77 2.26 13.70
C ALA A 210 5.24 2.74 13.77
N ASP A 211 5.39 3.97 14.26
CA ASP A 211 6.65 4.68 14.44
C ASP A 211 7.48 4.88 13.15
N ILE A 212 6.82 4.88 11.98
CA ILE A 212 7.40 5.27 10.69
C ILE A 212 6.90 6.67 10.31
N ASP A 213 7.80 7.65 10.14
CA ASP A 213 7.50 8.92 9.48
C ASP A 213 7.51 8.74 7.96
N ILE A 214 6.51 9.31 7.29
CA ILE A 214 6.33 9.16 5.84
C ILE A 214 6.25 10.50 5.17
N GLN A 215 7.26 10.76 4.35
CA GLN A 215 7.36 11.93 3.52
C GLN A 215 6.88 11.57 2.12
N TYR A 216 5.65 11.99 1.83
CA TYR A 216 5.11 11.94 0.49
C TYR A 216 5.60 13.17 -0.29
N HIS A 217 6.19 12.95 -1.46
CA HIS A 217 6.80 14.02 -2.25
C HIS A 217 5.79 14.93 -2.97
N GLN A 218 4.56 14.46 -3.18
CA GLN A 218 3.54 15.31 -3.80
C GLN A 218 3.23 16.50 -2.88
N SER A 219 3.59 17.70 -3.34
CA SER A 219 3.30 18.97 -2.65
C SER A 219 1.80 19.26 -2.57
N SER A 220 0.98 18.56 -3.36
CA SER A 220 -0.47 18.74 -3.38
C SER A 220 -1.16 17.69 -2.48
N PRO A 221 -1.96 18.13 -1.49
CA PRO A 221 -2.75 17.27 -0.60
C PRO A 221 -3.97 16.65 -1.29
N ASP A 222 -3.96 16.50 -2.61
CA ASP A 222 -5.15 16.15 -3.38
C ASP A 222 -5.64 14.75 -2.97
N ALA A 223 -6.81 14.76 -2.34
CA ALA A 223 -7.50 13.56 -1.91
C ALA A 223 -7.91 12.73 -3.13
N ARG A 224 -7.86 11.41 -3.01
CA ARG A 224 -8.17 10.49 -4.08
C ARG A 224 -9.19 9.46 -3.65
N LEU A 225 -10.22 9.28 -4.47
CA LEU A 225 -11.09 8.12 -4.43
C LEU A 225 -10.62 7.19 -5.54
N PHE A 226 -10.15 5.99 -5.21
CA PHE A 226 -9.81 4.98 -6.20
C PHE A 226 -10.97 4.01 -6.37
N ILE A 227 -11.67 4.11 -7.49
CA ILE A 227 -12.80 3.25 -7.84
C ILE A 227 -12.29 2.07 -8.65
N PHE A 228 -12.56 0.86 -8.19
CA PHE A 228 -12.02 -0.36 -8.81
C PHE A 228 -12.92 -1.58 -8.64
N ASP A 229 -12.63 -2.65 -9.37
CA ASP A 229 -13.31 -3.93 -9.24
C ASP A 229 -12.68 -4.75 -8.11
N LEU A 230 -13.40 -4.95 -7.00
CA LEU A 230 -12.88 -5.68 -5.84
C LEU A 230 -12.56 -7.16 -6.12
N GLN A 231 -13.14 -7.73 -7.18
CA GLN A 231 -12.92 -9.10 -7.60
C GLN A 231 -11.80 -9.22 -8.64
N ALA A 232 -11.17 -8.12 -9.04
CA ALA A 232 -10.04 -8.11 -9.94
C ALA A 232 -8.73 -8.03 -9.15
N PRO A 233 -7.91 -9.09 -9.05
CA PRO A 233 -6.69 -9.07 -8.23
C PRO A 233 -5.69 -8.00 -8.68
N ARG A 234 -5.61 -7.76 -9.99
CA ARG A 234 -4.83 -6.67 -10.59
C ARG A 234 -5.20 -5.27 -10.07
N ASP A 235 -6.48 -5.02 -9.77
CA ASP A 235 -6.93 -3.73 -9.27
C ASP A 235 -6.51 -3.53 -7.80
N LEU A 236 -6.46 -4.62 -7.04
CA LEU A 236 -5.93 -4.62 -5.67
C LEU A 236 -4.42 -4.37 -5.65
N ILE A 237 -3.68 -4.94 -6.62
CA ILE A 237 -2.25 -4.63 -6.83
C ILE A 237 -2.06 -3.14 -7.14
N ASP A 238 -2.89 -2.59 -8.04
CA ASP A 238 -2.86 -1.17 -8.38
C ASP A 238 -3.10 -0.30 -7.14
N TYR A 239 -4.17 -0.55 -6.39
CA TYR A 239 -4.46 0.17 -5.15
C TYR A 239 -3.30 0.08 -4.15
N TRP A 240 -2.76 -1.13 -3.93
CA TRP A 240 -1.67 -1.37 -2.99
C TRP A 240 -0.44 -0.53 -3.30
N ASN A 241 -0.08 -0.37 -4.58
CA ASN A 241 1.04 0.48 -4.96
C ASN A 241 0.68 1.97 -4.88
N LEU A 242 -0.54 2.35 -5.26
CA LEU A 242 -0.99 3.75 -5.23
C LEU A 242 -0.99 4.32 -3.82
N ARG A 243 -1.31 3.55 -2.77
CA ARG A 243 -1.22 4.01 -1.38
C ARG A 243 0.21 4.22 -0.86
N ILE A 244 1.21 3.62 -1.53
CA ILE A 244 2.63 3.91 -1.25
C ILE A 244 3.00 5.28 -1.82
N ILE A 245 2.37 5.66 -2.94
CA ILE A 245 2.65 6.89 -3.69
C ILE A 245 1.82 8.07 -3.16
N TYR A 246 0.56 7.84 -2.80
CA TYR A 246 -0.40 8.87 -2.41
C TYR A 246 -0.73 8.78 -0.93
N LYS A 247 -0.61 9.92 -0.25
CA LYS A 247 -0.94 10.05 1.18
C LYS A 247 -2.43 9.83 1.47
N ASN A 248 -3.29 10.41 0.64
CA ASN A 248 -4.74 10.45 0.86
C ASN A 248 -5.45 9.77 -0.31
N ILE A 249 -5.47 8.45 -0.30
CA ILE A 249 -6.19 7.62 -1.27
C ILE A 249 -7.10 6.64 -0.54
N VAL A 250 -8.36 6.58 -0.94
CA VAL A 250 -9.38 5.71 -0.33
C VAL A 250 -9.85 4.70 -1.36
N ALA A 251 -9.91 3.43 -0.97
CA ALA A 251 -10.38 2.33 -1.80
C ALA A 251 -11.91 2.31 -1.88
N ILE A 252 -12.47 2.47 -3.08
CA ILE A 252 -13.90 2.46 -3.33
C ILE A 252 -14.24 1.27 -4.25
N PRO A 253 -14.68 0.13 -3.69
CA PRO A 253 -15.14 -0.98 -4.51
C PRO A 253 -16.37 -0.58 -5.34
N MET A 254 -16.27 -0.71 -6.67
CA MET A 254 -17.34 -0.35 -7.60
C MET A 254 -18.64 -1.12 -7.32
N GLN A 255 -18.55 -2.34 -6.80
CA GLN A 255 -19.71 -3.16 -6.43
C GLN A 255 -20.54 -2.57 -5.30
N TRP A 256 -19.94 -1.74 -4.44
CA TRP A 256 -20.60 -1.12 -3.28
C TRP A 256 -20.75 0.40 -3.43
N ILE A 257 -20.58 0.90 -4.66
CA ILE A 257 -20.59 2.36 -4.91
C ILE A 257 -21.94 3.00 -4.58
N ALA A 258 -23.04 2.25 -4.67
CA ALA A 258 -24.37 2.78 -4.35
C ALA A 258 -24.49 3.11 -2.86
N GLU A 259 -23.99 2.22 -2.01
CA GLU A 259 -23.99 2.36 -0.56
C GLU A 259 -22.89 3.33 -0.08
N LEU A 260 -21.77 3.39 -0.80
CA LEU A 260 -20.67 4.32 -0.53
C LEU A 260 -20.88 5.72 -1.12
N ALA A 261 -21.96 5.96 -1.87
CA ALA A 261 -22.15 7.22 -2.61
C ALA A 261 -22.16 8.44 -1.69
N ASP A 262 -22.91 8.39 -0.59
CA ASP A 262 -23.01 9.50 0.37
C ASP A 262 -21.66 9.79 1.02
N PHE A 263 -20.94 8.75 1.46
CA PHE A 263 -19.57 8.87 1.97
C PHE A 263 -18.63 9.50 0.94
N CYS A 264 -18.68 9.06 -0.32
CA CYS A 264 -17.87 9.63 -1.39
C CYS A 264 -18.18 11.11 -1.63
N ASN A 265 -19.45 11.49 -1.65
CA ASN A 265 -19.90 12.87 -1.87
C ASN A 265 -19.49 13.79 -0.71
N GLU A 266 -19.58 13.31 0.53
CA GLU A 266 -19.08 14.00 1.73
C GLU A 266 -17.55 14.17 1.65
N PHE A 267 -16.82 13.09 1.36
CA PHE A 267 -15.37 13.13 1.18
C PHE A 267 -14.92 14.11 0.09
N ILE A 268 -15.63 14.18 -1.05
CA ILE A 268 -15.35 15.16 -2.11
C ILE A 268 -15.60 16.58 -1.62
N SER A 269 -16.70 16.81 -0.88
CA SER A 269 -17.05 18.13 -0.38
C SER A 269 -16.09 18.63 0.69
N ASP A 270 -15.66 17.77 1.60
CA ASP A 270 -14.73 18.10 2.69
C ASP A 270 -13.32 18.48 2.18
N ASN A 271 -12.92 17.91 1.05
CA ASN A 271 -11.63 18.20 0.44
C ASN A 271 -11.68 19.38 -0.56
N TYR A 272 -12.87 19.85 -0.94
CA TYR A 272 -13.03 21.00 -1.81
C TYR A 272 -12.88 22.32 -1.05
N ARG A 273 -11.69 22.93 -1.16
CA ARG A 273 -11.38 24.19 -0.48
C ARG A 273 -10.39 25.03 -1.28
N ALA A 274 -10.46 26.35 -1.13
CA ALA A 274 -9.49 27.26 -1.72
C ALA A 274 -8.09 26.99 -1.18
N ARG A 275 -7.07 27.16 -2.03
CA ARG A 275 -5.67 27.05 -1.64
C ARG A 275 -5.29 28.25 -0.78
N PRO A 276 -4.54 28.05 0.32
CA PRO A 276 -4.04 29.17 1.12
C PRO A 276 -3.31 30.19 0.24
N HIS A 277 -3.66 31.47 0.38
CA HIS A 277 -3.05 32.58 -0.37
C HIS A 277 -3.28 32.57 -1.90
N GLN A 278 -4.15 31.68 -2.41
CA GLN A 278 -4.49 31.55 -3.82
C GLN A 278 -5.99 31.23 -3.96
N GLU A 279 -6.86 32.19 -3.66
CA GLU A 279 -8.32 32.00 -3.56
C GLU A 279 -8.98 31.57 -4.88
N GLU A 280 -8.32 31.77 -6.02
CA GLU A 280 -8.79 31.34 -7.34
C GLU A 280 -8.53 29.85 -7.62
N TYR A 281 -7.63 29.21 -6.85
CA TYR A 281 -7.26 27.81 -7.03
C TYR A 281 -7.83 26.97 -5.90
N PHE A 282 -8.47 25.87 -6.25
CA PHE A 282 -9.10 24.97 -5.28
C PHE A 282 -8.37 23.64 -5.25
N PHE A 283 -8.22 23.07 -4.05
CA PHE A 283 -8.00 21.63 -3.91
C PHE A 283 -9.26 20.91 -4.37
N ARG A 284 -9.06 19.84 -5.13
CA ARG A 284 -10.12 19.00 -5.69
C ARG A 284 -9.82 17.55 -5.40
N THR A 285 -10.86 16.76 -5.22
CA THR A 285 -10.71 15.31 -5.09
C THR A 285 -10.55 14.69 -6.47
N THR A 286 -9.51 13.90 -6.68
CA THR A 286 -9.40 13.10 -7.90
C THR A 286 -10.15 11.79 -7.73
N ILE A 287 -11.15 11.56 -8.57
CA ILE A 287 -11.83 10.27 -8.71
C ILE A 287 -11.08 9.49 -9.78
N MET A 288 -10.31 8.51 -9.33
CA MET A 288 -9.46 7.70 -10.16
C MET A 288 -10.09 6.33 -10.38
N PHE A 289 -10.31 5.94 -11.63
CA PHE A 289 -10.80 4.62 -11.98
C PHE A 289 -9.63 3.68 -12.27
N SER A 290 -9.75 2.41 -11.86
CA SER A 290 -8.77 1.37 -12.15
C SER A 290 -8.67 1.07 -13.64
N ARG A 291 -7.54 0.48 -14.06
CA ARG A 291 -7.29 0.09 -15.46
C ARG A 291 -8.28 -0.94 -16.00
N SER A 292 -8.96 -1.67 -15.11
CA SER A 292 -9.95 -2.66 -15.51
C SER A 292 -11.31 -2.06 -15.87
N ILE A 293 -11.58 -0.81 -15.49
CA ILE A 293 -12.84 -0.12 -15.74
C ILE A 293 -12.66 0.76 -16.98
N SER A 294 -13.52 0.56 -17.99
CA SER A 294 -13.52 1.42 -19.19
C SER A 294 -14.01 2.83 -18.85
N GLU A 295 -13.57 3.82 -19.63
CA GLU A 295 -14.00 5.21 -19.49
C GLU A 295 -15.53 5.36 -19.57
N ASP A 296 -16.18 4.65 -20.51
CA ASP A 296 -17.64 4.62 -20.61
C ASP A 296 -18.29 4.12 -19.33
N LYS A 297 -17.76 3.03 -18.75
CA LYS A 297 -18.34 2.43 -17.54
C LYS A 297 -18.11 3.31 -16.32
N GLY A 298 -16.91 3.86 -16.17
CA GLY A 298 -16.61 4.77 -15.07
C GLY A 298 -17.40 6.07 -15.17
N SER A 299 -17.63 6.59 -16.39
CA SER A 299 -18.50 7.74 -16.63
C SER A 299 -19.96 7.45 -16.27
N GLU A 300 -20.48 6.26 -16.59
CA GLU A 300 -21.80 5.80 -16.16
C GLU A 300 -21.91 5.79 -14.63
N VAL A 301 -20.91 5.21 -13.95
CA VAL A 301 -20.86 5.15 -12.48
C VAL A 301 -20.82 6.56 -11.86
N TYR A 302 -19.96 7.44 -12.39
CA TYR A 302 -19.87 8.83 -11.92
C TYR A 302 -21.19 9.57 -12.06
N ASN A 303 -21.79 9.55 -13.25
CA ASN A 303 -23.04 10.26 -13.51
C ASN A 303 -24.20 9.73 -12.65
N LYS A 304 -24.20 8.42 -12.36
CA LYS A 304 -25.26 7.78 -11.58
C LYS A 304 -25.16 8.05 -10.08
N TYR A 305 -23.97 8.01 -9.49
CA TYR A 305 -23.81 8.02 -8.03
C TYR A 305 -23.09 9.25 -7.47
N LEU A 306 -22.30 9.94 -8.30
CA LEU A 306 -21.40 11.02 -7.86
C LEU A 306 -21.61 12.32 -8.66
N SER A 307 -22.73 12.44 -9.38
CA SER A 307 -23.10 13.66 -10.12
C SER A 307 -23.33 14.86 -9.18
N GLY A 308 -23.12 16.08 -9.69
CA GLY A 308 -23.14 17.31 -8.88
C GLY A 308 -21.79 17.71 -8.27
N ASN A 309 -20.72 16.97 -8.60
CA ASN A 309 -19.36 17.26 -8.15
C ASN A 309 -18.44 17.78 -9.28
N GLU A 310 -18.99 18.28 -10.39
CA GLU A 310 -18.24 18.61 -11.61
C GLU A 310 -17.16 19.68 -11.36
N ASN A 311 -17.42 20.58 -10.39
CA ASN A 311 -16.48 21.63 -10.00
C ASN A 311 -15.56 21.25 -8.83
N LYS A 312 -15.88 20.16 -8.13
CA LYS A 312 -15.19 19.72 -6.90
C LYS A 312 -14.26 18.54 -7.12
N ALA A 313 -14.51 17.75 -8.17
CA ALA A 313 -13.77 16.55 -8.48
C ALA A 313 -13.09 16.63 -9.86
N LEU A 314 -12.03 15.85 -10.02
CA LEU A 314 -11.37 15.59 -11.30
C LEU A 314 -11.49 14.10 -11.62
N LEU A 315 -11.86 13.76 -12.86
CA LEU A 315 -11.93 12.37 -13.29
C LEU A 315 -10.59 11.94 -13.89
N GLN A 316 -10.12 10.76 -13.49
CA GLN A 316 -8.90 10.15 -14.01
C GLN A 316 -9.20 8.70 -14.40
N PHE A 317 -9.02 8.37 -15.68
CA PHE A 317 -9.27 7.03 -16.25
C PHE A 317 -7.98 6.28 -16.62
N TRP A 318 -6.85 6.72 -16.08
CA TRP A 318 -5.53 6.14 -16.36
C TRP A 318 -4.77 5.91 -15.05
N TYR A 319 -3.94 4.87 -15.03
CA TYR A 319 -3.04 4.58 -13.92
C TYR A 319 -1.75 5.40 -14.07
N PRO A 320 -1.24 6.03 -12.99
CA PRO A 320 -0.05 6.83 -13.07
C PRO A 320 1.14 5.99 -13.47
N ASP A 321 1.92 6.60 -14.31
CA ASP A 321 2.96 5.93 -15.02
C ASP A 321 4.20 5.83 -14.11
N ILE A 322 4.50 4.62 -13.68
CA ILE A 322 5.69 4.31 -12.91
C ILE A 322 6.81 4.14 -13.94
N ARG A 323 7.40 5.26 -14.38
CA ARG A 323 8.55 5.33 -15.28
C ARG A 323 9.64 6.18 -14.65
N VAL A 324 10.89 5.82 -14.92
CA VAL A 324 12.07 6.62 -14.58
C VAL A 324 12.69 7.13 -15.88
N ASP A 325 11.92 7.89 -16.66
CA ASP A 325 12.52 8.72 -17.71
C ASP A 325 12.82 10.07 -17.06
N LYS A 326 14.07 10.20 -16.58
CA LYS A 326 14.68 11.37 -15.93
C LYS A 326 14.55 12.63 -16.79
N SER A 327 13.35 13.18 -16.86
CA SER A 327 13.11 14.54 -17.33
C SER A 327 13.04 15.43 -16.10
N ASP A 328 13.58 16.65 -16.16
CA ASP A 328 13.50 17.66 -15.09
C ASP A 328 12.06 18.16 -14.86
N ASN A 329 11.06 17.28 -14.92
CA ASN A 329 9.67 17.61 -14.75
C ASN A 329 9.30 17.57 -13.25
N PRO A 330 8.99 18.72 -12.62
CA PRO A 330 8.60 18.77 -11.21
C PRO A 330 7.25 18.09 -10.91
N MET A 331 6.54 17.57 -11.91
CA MET A 331 5.33 16.76 -11.76
C MET A 331 5.59 15.25 -11.81
N GLU A 332 6.86 14.81 -11.84
CA GLU A 332 7.21 13.39 -11.88
C GLU A 332 6.72 12.66 -10.63
N LEU A 333 6.21 11.45 -10.83
CA LEU A 333 5.75 10.60 -9.73
C LEU A 333 6.96 10.30 -8.84
N GLN A 334 6.80 10.41 -7.52
CA GLN A 334 7.86 10.08 -6.57
C GLN A 334 7.30 9.16 -5.50
N ARG A 335 8.04 8.09 -5.18
CA ARG A 335 7.71 7.17 -4.08
C ARG A 335 7.74 7.91 -2.74
N SER A 336 7.04 7.41 -1.73
CA SER A 336 7.22 7.94 -0.38
C SER A 336 8.60 7.59 0.20
N ILE A 337 9.15 8.50 0.99
CA ILE A 337 10.33 8.26 1.81
C ILE A 337 9.85 7.84 3.20
N LEU A 338 10.34 6.70 3.66
CA LEU A 338 10.09 6.16 5.01
C LEU A 338 11.29 6.47 5.88
N THR A 339 11.06 6.94 7.10
CA THR A 339 12.11 7.21 8.08
C THR A 339 11.60 6.89 9.48
N CYS A 340 12.31 6.04 10.21
CA CYS A 340 12.02 5.73 11.61
C CYS A 340 12.92 6.53 12.54
N GLU A 341 14.20 6.63 12.18
CA GLU A 341 15.20 7.42 12.89
C GLU A 341 16.19 8.02 11.89
N GLN A 342 16.74 9.21 12.20
CA GLN A 342 17.73 9.88 11.37
C GLN A 342 18.86 10.43 12.25
N VAL A 343 20.10 10.07 11.92
CA VAL A 343 21.30 10.49 12.67
C VAL A 343 22.29 11.14 11.71
N ASN A 344 22.74 12.34 12.05
CA ASN A 344 23.85 13.01 11.37
C ASN A 344 25.16 12.65 12.07
N ARG A 345 26.17 12.24 11.32
CA ARG A 345 27.53 11.98 11.85
C ARG A 345 28.57 12.66 10.98
N ASP A 346 29.50 13.36 11.61
CA ASP A 346 30.68 13.90 10.94
C ASP A 346 31.83 12.89 11.12
N ILE A 347 32.39 12.42 10.00
CA ILE A 347 33.52 11.49 9.97
C ILE A 347 34.73 12.21 9.40
N ALA A 348 35.80 12.31 10.19
CA ALA A 348 37.07 12.82 9.71
C ALA A 348 37.75 11.80 8.78
N LEU A 349 38.12 12.24 7.59
CA LEU A 349 38.93 11.43 6.67
C LEU A 349 40.38 11.43 7.14
N THR A 350 40.86 10.27 7.57
CA THR A 350 42.29 10.01 7.73
C THR A 350 42.85 9.51 6.41
N TYR A 351 43.72 10.31 5.79
CA TYR A 351 44.53 9.87 4.66
C TYR A 351 45.71 9.04 5.20
N GLU A 352 45.76 7.76 4.85
CA GLU A 352 46.94 6.90 5.08
C GLU A 352 48.05 7.20 4.08
#